data_AF-A0AAD2FD08-F1
#
_entry.id   AF-A0AAD2FD08-F1
#
_cell.length_a   1.000
_cell.length_b   1.000
_cell.length_c   1.000
_cell.angle_alpha   90.00
_cell.angle_beta   90.00
_cell.angle_gamma   90.00
#
_symmetry.space_group_name_H-M   'P 1'
#
loop_
_entity.id
_entity.type
_entity.pdbx_description
1 polymer ?
#
loop_
_entity_poly.entity_id
_entity_poly.type
_entity_poly.pdbx_seq_one_letter_code
_entity_poly.pdbx_strand_id
1 'polypeptide(L)'
;MDPNLGRTKLESLAPYDDNRSGFVIIDEFHMENAYKTDENVMAVALSKLLNHNLILQNATMMIYVLPPNFARHEANAFLRNGFFQDPAIARGGGAEQRILVASSYHTKLPLRSSQEVAQVQFVTVPDPQMPQGNDEELLSYIKRELSGLGNLNFQTVFGKIDEYLRNGASVKKSFAIHAAVANNSLEVVRHLLEQDPSAVNALDFTLCTPLMTSAAVAAGNSTNSGIKETKVMDLLLSRGADKSLQDNKGMTAYGHYIKQRMGYDEMMSAMMGQRNKAQTAATYQASHPSERAVQDKLRPPNGPSASDLRGGERPGIIVYEDEGFGNDDSDGDY
;
A
#
# COMPACT_ATOMS: atom_id res chain seq x y z
N MET A 1 5.90 -39.06 -32.57
CA MET A 1 5.88 -37.98 -31.56
C MET A 1 4.53 -37.33 -31.63
N ASP A 2 3.84 -37.18 -30.51
CA ASP A 2 2.55 -36.48 -30.46
C ASP A 2 2.77 -34.99 -30.81
N PRO A 3 2.13 -34.45 -31.86
CA PRO A 3 2.25 -33.03 -32.24
C PRO A 3 1.70 -32.05 -31.19
N ASN A 4 1.13 -32.56 -30.10
CA ASN A 4 0.64 -31.77 -28.96
C ASN A 4 1.63 -31.71 -27.77
N LEU A 5 2.78 -32.40 -27.84
CA LEU A 5 3.82 -32.31 -26.80
C LEU A 5 4.42 -30.89 -26.75
N GLY A 6 4.21 -30.21 -25.63
CA GLY A 6 4.79 -28.89 -25.34
C GLY A 6 3.94 -27.68 -25.71
N ARG A 7 2.62 -27.83 -25.91
CA ARG A 7 1.74 -26.67 -26.08
C ARG A 7 1.54 -25.94 -24.77
N THR A 8 1.71 -24.62 -24.81
CA THR A 8 1.42 -23.70 -23.70
C THR A 8 0.09 -23.05 -23.98
N LYS A 9 -0.83 -23.09 -23.02
CA LYS A 9 -2.13 -22.43 -23.15
C LYS A 9 -2.17 -21.25 -22.19
N LEU A 10 -2.38 -20.07 -22.75
CA LEU A 10 -2.62 -18.87 -21.99
C LEU A 10 -4.13 -18.78 -21.74
N GLU A 11 -4.56 -19.00 -20.51
CA GLU A 11 -5.99 -19.12 -20.19
C GLU A 11 -6.63 -17.77 -19.88
N SER A 12 -5.88 -16.86 -19.29
CA SER A 12 -6.34 -15.51 -18.98
C SER A 12 -5.29 -14.47 -19.34
N LEU A 13 -5.73 -13.44 -20.05
CA LEU A 13 -5.02 -12.19 -20.26
C LEU A 13 -5.95 -11.07 -19.83
N ALA A 14 -5.60 -10.38 -18.76
CA ALA A 14 -6.26 -9.15 -18.38
C ALA A 14 -5.48 -7.97 -18.98
N PRO A 15 -6.11 -7.09 -19.78
CA PRO A 15 -5.49 -5.81 -20.09
C PRO A 15 -5.30 -5.07 -18.76
N TYR A 16 -4.12 -4.48 -18.59
CA TYR A 16 -3.92 -3.55 -17.51
C TYR A 16 -4.83 -2.34 -17.76
N ASP A 17 -5.62 -1.95 -16.76
CA ASP A 17 -6.85 -1.13 -16.84
C ASP A 17 -6.71 0.29 -17.42
N ASP A 18 -5.55 0.62 -17.98
CA ASP A 18 -5.37 1.76 -18.86
C ASP A 18 -5.07 1.23 -20.27
N ASN A 19 -6.02 1.42 -21.19
CA ASN A 19 -5.91 1.10 -22.63
C ASN A 19 -4.68 1.74 -23.33
N ARG A 20 -3.89 2.55 -22.61
CA ARG A 20 -2.64 3.17 -23.07
C ARG A 20 -1.38 2.60 -22.44
N SER A 21 -1.53 1.75 -21.43
CA SER A 21 -0.42 1.21 -20.67
C SER A 21 -0.03 -0.11 -21.32
N GLY A 22 1.16 -0.18 -21.92
CA GLY A 22 1.68 -1.39 -22.57
C GLY A 22 2.04 -2.47 -21.55
N PHE A 23 1.14 -2.83 -20.64
CA PHE A 23 1.36 -3.86 -19.63
C PHE A 23 0.41 -5.02 -19.85
N VAL A 24 0.91 -6.23 -19.64
CA VAL A 24 0.12 -7.45 -19.69
C VAL A 24 0.30 -8.20 -18.38
N ILE A 25 -0.80 -8.52 -17.72
CA ILE A 25 -0.78 -9.36 -16.51
C ILE A 25 -1.09 -10.78 -16.92
N ILE A 26 -0.21 -11.69 -16.51
CA ILE A 26 -0.43 -13.13 -16.61
C ILE A 26 -0.80 -13.60 -15.21
N ASP A 27 -2.10 -13.76 -14.99
CA ASP A 27 -2.66 -14.23 -13.73
C ASP A 27 -2.48 -15.76 -13.62
N GLU A 28 -2.84 -16.47 -14.69
CA GLU A 28 -2.68 -17.92 -14.78
C GLU A 28 -1.93 -18.33 -16.05
N PHE A 29 -0.93 -19.21 -15.88
CA PHE A 29 -0.19 -19.81 -16.98
C PHE A 29 -0.16 -21.33 -16.81
N HIS A 30 -0.86 -22.04 -17.70
CA HIS A 30 -0.95 -23.49 -17.65
C HIS A 30 -0.17 -24.14 -18.79
N MET A 31 0.65 -25.13 -18.45
CA MET A 31 1.24 -26.04 -19.42
C MET A 31 0.43 -27.33 -19.44
N GLU A 32 -0.20 -27.63 -20.57
CA GLU A 32 -0.76 -28.95 -20.83
C GLU A 32 0.46 -29.86 -21.08
N ASN A 33 0.78 -30.81 -20.17
CA ASN A 33 1.63 -32.02 -20.35
C ASN A 33 2.43 -32.40 -19.08
N ALA A 34 3.20 -33.50 -19.16
CA ALA A 34 4.07 -34.06 -18.11
C ALA A 34 5.10 -33.08 -17.50
N TYR A 35 5.26 -31.88 -18.09
CA TYR A 35 6.17 -30.84 -17.60
C TYR A 35 5.47 -29.78 -16.73
N LYS A 36 4.17 -29.94 -16.41
CA LYS A 36 3.40 -28.96 -15.63
C LYS A 36 4.05 -28.60 -14.28
N THR A 37 4.87 -29.49 -13.72
CA THR A 37 5.58 -29.30 -12.45
C THR A 37 7.04 -28.86 -12.62
N ASP A 38 7.55 -28.69 -13.84
CA ASP A 38 8.93 -28.23 -14.07
C ASP A 38 8.95 -26.71 -14.28
N GLU A 39 9.34 -25.99 -13.22
CA GLU A 39 9.44 -24.54 -13.19
C GLU A 39 10.43 -23.98 -14.22
N ASN A 40 11.49 -24.73 -14.57
CA ASN A 40 12.44 -24.28 -15.59
C ASN A 40 11.77 -24.26 -16.95
N VAL A 41 10.99 -25.30 -17.26
CA VAL A 41 10.22 -25.37 -18.51
C VAL A 41 9.18 -24.25 -18.53
N MET A 42 8.48 -24.01 -17.42
CA MET A 42 7.51 -22.91 -17.30
C MET A 42 8.16 -21.53 -17.49
N ALA A 43 9.28 -21.26 -16.81
CA ALA A 43 9.99 -19.98 -16.92
C ALA A 43 10.54 -19.75 -18.34
N VAL A 44 11.05 -20.78 -19.01
CA VAL A 44 11.50 -20.71 -20.40
C VAL A 44 10.30 -20.49 -21.34
N ALA A 45 9.19 -21.18 -21.11
CA ALA A 45 7.97 -21.02 -21.90
C ALA A 45 7.43 -19.60 -21.80
N LEU A 46 7.33 -19.03 -20.60
CA LEU A 46 6.95 -17.64 -20.38
C LEU A 46 7.96 -16.67 -21.00
N SER A 47 9.27 -16.92 -20.87
CA SER A 47 10.29 -16.11 -21.54
C SER A 47 10.18 -16.14 -23.07
N LYS A 48 9.84 -17.29 -23.66
CA LYS A 48 9.57 -17.37 -25.11
C LYS A 48 8.30 -16.64 -25.50
N LEU A 49 7.23 -16.77 -24.71
CA LEU A 49 5.99 -16.02 -24.89
C LEU A 49 6.25 -14.52 -24.88
N LEU A 50 7.05 -14.04 -23.91
CA LEU A 50 7.49 -12.64 -23.78
C LEU A 50 8.23 -12.10 -24.99
N ASN A 51 8.95 -12.96 -25.70
CA ASN A 51 9.68 -12.59 -26.92
C ASN A 51 8.85 -12.77 -28.20
N HIS A 52 7.58 -13.18 -28.10
CA HIS A 52 6.71 -13.33 -29.26
C HIS A 52 6.38 -11.96 -29.86
N ASN A 53 6.51 -11.82 -31.18
CA ASN A 53 6.35 -10.53 -31.89
C ASN A 53 5.02 -9.84 -31.59
N LEU A 54 3.92 -10.60 -31.47
CA LEU A 54 2.61 -10.03 -31.15
C LEU A 54 2.54 -9.40 -29.76
N ILE A 55 3.31 -9.93 -28.79
CA ILE A 55 3.35 -9.35 -27.45
C ILE A 55 4.28 -8.14 -27.44
N LEU A 56 5.46 -8.25 -28.07
CA LEU A 56 6.40 -7.13 -28.19
C LEU A 56 5.83 -5.90 -28.91
N GLN A 57 4.90 -6.10 -29.84
CA GLN A 57 4.23 -5.01 -30.54
C GLN A 57 3.20 -4.28 -29.67
N ASN A 58 2.66 -4.93 -28.65
CA ASN A 58 1.51 -4.45 -27.87
C ASN A 58 1.82 -4.26 -26.37
N ALA A 59 2.93 -4.79 -25.87
CA ALA A 59 3.30 -4.76 -24.46
C ALA A 59 4.80 -4.48 -24.25
N THR A 60 5.07 -3.55 -23.35
CA THR A 60 6.38 -3.13 -22.88
C THR A 60 6.85 -3.95 -21.67
N MET A 61 5.91 -4.43 -20.83
CA MET A 61 6.22 -5.13 -19.58
C MET A 61 5.12 -6.14 -19.24
N MET A 62 5.51 -7.28 -18.66
CA MET A 62 4.57 -8.26 -18.13
C MET A 62 4.80 -8.54 -16.66
N ILE A 63 3.70 -8.78 -15.95
CA ILE A 63 3.68 -9.10 -14.53
C ILE A 63 3.15 -10.52 -14.38
N TYR A 64 3.92 -11.37 -13.71
CA TYR A 64 3.53 -12.72 -13.34
C TYR A 64 3.42 -12.82 -11.82
N VAL A 65 2.23 -13.14 -11.34
CA VAL A 65 1.94 -13.25 -9.91
C VAL A 65 2.17 -14.69 -9.49
N LEU A 66 3.14 -14.94 -8.60
CA LEU A 66 3.33 -16.27 -8.05
C LEU A 66 2.32 -16.54 -6.93
N PRO A 67 1.82 -17.78 -6.81
CA PRO A 67 0.95 -18.19 -5.70
C PRO A 67 1.56 -17.94 -4.30
N PRO A 68 0.73 -17.83 -3.25
CA PRO A 68 1.15 -17.69 -1.84
C PRO A 68 2.21 -18.68 -1.36
N ASN A 69 2.04 -19.93 -1.78
CA ASN A 69 2.86 -21.06 -1.32
C ASN A 69 4.11 -21.28 -2.17
N PHE A 70 4.40 -20.37 -3.11
CA PHE A 70 5.51 -20.55 -4.04
C PHE A 70 6.84 -20.37 -3.32
N ALA A 71 7.59 -21.47 -3.17
CA ALA A 71 8.84 -21.45 -2.43
C ALA A 71 9.92 -20.65 -3.18
N ARG A 72 10.92 -20.13 -2.45
CA ARG A 72 12.06 -19.40 -3.08
C ARG A 72 12.74 -20.22 -4.17
N HIS A 73 12.82 -21.54 -3.99
CA HIS A 73 13.42 -22.44 -4.98
C HIS A 73 12.72 -22.34 -6.35
N GLU A 74 11.42 -22.10 -6.33
CA GLU A 74 10.58 -22.10 -7.53
C GLU A 74 10.70 -20.77 -8.29
N ALA A 75 10.83 -19.65 -7.55
CA ALA A 75 11.11 -18.34 -8.14
C ALA A 75 12.51 -18.26 -8.81
N ASN A 76 13.45 -19.13 -8.45
CA ASN A 76 14.80 -19.12 -9.02
C ASN A 76 14.80 -19.46 -10.52
N ALA A 77 13.87 -20.28 -11.00
CA ALA A 77 13.75 -20.55 -12.44
C ALA A 77 13.42 -19.27 -13.21
N PHE A 78 12.51 -18.45 -12.69
CA PHE A 78 12.11 -17.18 -13.28
C PHE A 78 13.24 -16.14 -13.23
N LEU A 79 13.89 -15.98 -12.08
CA LEU A 79 15.01 -15.05 -11.92
C LEU A 79 16.17 -15.37 -12.88
N ARG A 80 16.44 -16.66 -13.12
CA ARG A 80 17.45 -17.09 -14.12
C ARG A 80 17.07 -16.68 -15.54
N ASN A 81 15.76 -16.63 -15.84
CA ASN A 81 15.19 -16.25 -17.12
C ASN A 81 14.91 -14.73 -17.25
N GLY A 82 15.55 -13.90 -16.44
CA GLY A 82 15.50 -12.44 -16.56
C GLY A 82 14.33 -11.78 -15.82
N PHE A 83 13.49 -12.54 -15.12
CA PHE A 83 12.50 -11.93 -14.24
C PHE A 83 13.18 -11.28 -13.03
N PHE A 84 12.53 -10.28 -12.45
CA PHE A 84 12.98 -9.62 -11.22
C PHE A 84 11.77 -9.23 -10.37
N GLN A 85 11.99 -8.99 -9.08
CA GLN A 85 10.96 -8.45 -8.23
C GLN A 85 11.10 -6.93 -8.18
N ASP A 86 10.06 -6.21 -8.60
CA ASP A 86 9.99 -4.77 -8.43
C ASP A 86 9.57 -4.45 -6.98
N PRO A 87 10.36 -3.70 -6.18
CA PRO A 87 10.02 -3.37 -4.80
C PRO A 87 8.69 -2.62 -4.62
N ALA A 88 8.25 -1.85 -5.62
CA ALA A 88 6.97 -1.14 -5.58
C ALA A 88 5.80 -2.12 -5.79
N ILE A 89 6.00 -3.13 -6.63
CA ILE A 89 5.00 -4.17 -6.88
C ILE A 89 4.97 -5.19 -5.73
N ALA A 90 6.13 -5.59 -5.22
CA ALA A 90 6.27 -6.48 -4.07
C ALA A 90 5.62 -5.93 -2.80
N ARG A 91 5.71 -4.60 -2.60
CA ARG A 91 5.01 -3.93 -1.50
C ARG A 91 3.48 -4.00 -1.60
N GLY A 92 2.96 -4.20 -2.80
CA GLY A 92 1.54 -4.29 -3.08
C GLY A 92 0.95 -5.71 -2.96
N GLY A 93 1.72 -6.77 -3.22
CA GLY A 93 1.19 -8.15 -3.34
C GLY A 93 0.62 -8.78 -2.06
N GLY A 94 0.66 -8.09 -0.91
CA GLY A 94 0.48 -8.75 0.38
C GLY A 94 1.66 -9.67 0.69
N ALA A 95 1.76 -10.15 1.93
CA ALA A 95 2.88 -10.99 2.34
C ALA A 95 2.96 -12.33 1.58
N GLU A 96 1.83 -12.74 1.01
CA GLU A 96 1.67 -14.00 0.31
C GLU A 96 2.08 -13.91 -1.17
N GLN A 97 1.82 -12.81 -1.89
CA GLN A 97 2.09 -12.80 -3.33
C GLN A 97 3.51 -12.35 -3.66
N ARG A 98 4.29 -13.28 -4.23
CA ARG A 98 5.60 -12.95 -4.81
C ARG A 98 5.42 -12.53 -6.26
N ILE A 99 5.36 -11.23 -6.49
CA ILE A 99 5.18 -10.72 -7.85
C ILE A 99 6.53 -10.64 -8.56
N LEU A 100 6.64 -11.32 -9.70
CA LEU A 100 7.80 -11.28 -10.59
C LEU A 100 7.45 -10.54 -11.87
N VAL A 101 8.32 -9.64 -12.26
CA VAL A 101 8.16 -8.76 -13.41
C VAL A 101 9.21 -9.13 -14.44
N ALA A 102 8.83 -9.13 -15.72
CA ALA A 102 9.77 -9.18 -16.82
C ALA A 102 9.40 -8.14 -17.87
N SER A 103 10.41 -7.46 -18.41
CA SER A 103 10.23 -6.69 -19.63
C SER A 103 10.95 -7.39 -20.79
N SER A 104 10.55 -7.05 -22.01
CA SER A 104 11.17 -7.57 -23.24
C SER A 104 12.68 -7.30 -23.36
N TYR A 105 13.18 -6.32 -22.61
CA TYR A 105 14.61 -6.06 -22.51
C TYR A 105 15.30 -7.10 -21.62
N HIS A 106 14.69 -7.44 -20.48
CA HIS A 106 15.28 -8.36 -19.52
C HIS A 106 15.36 -9.80 -20.01
N THR A 107 14.44 -10.21 -20.89
CA THR A 107 14.47 -11.53 -21.53
C THR A 107 15.60 -11.70 -22.56
N LYS A 108 16.23 -10.60 -22.98
CA LYS A 108 17.38 -10.60 -23.90
C LYS A 108 18.72 -10.61 -23.15
N LEU A 109 18.71 -10.41 -21.84
CA LEU A 109 19.92 -10.51 -21.03
C LEU A 109 20.38 -11.97 -20.95
N PRO A 110 21.69 -12.23 -20.83
CA PRO A 110 22.19 -13.58 -20.57
C PRO A 110 21.51 -14.19 -19.34
N LEU A 111 21.24 -15.49 -19.40
CA LEU A 111 20.69 -16.22 -18.27
C LEU A 111 21.62 -16.10 -17.07
N ARG A 112 21.05 -15.82 -15.90
CA ARG A 112 21.81 -15.77 -14.64
C ARG A 112 22.17 -17.19 -14.21
N SER A 113 23.35 -17.34 -13.60
CA SER A 113 23.74 -18.57 -12.93
C SER A 113 22.90 -18.81 -11.67
N SER A 114 22.86 -20.07 -11.21
CA SER A 114 22.20 -20.42 -9.94
C SER A 114 22.78 -19.67 -8.75
N GLN A 115 24.08 -19.35 -8.78
CA GLN A 115 24.75 -18.59 -7.71
C GLN A 115 24.32 -17.13 -7.69
N GLU A 116 24.25 -16.46 -8.83
CA GLU A 116 23.77 -15.07 -8.94
C GLU A 116 22.31 -14.96 -8.47
N VAL A 117 21.48 -15.94 -8.83
CA VAL A 117 20.07 -15.96 -8.41
C VAL A 117 19.91 -16.24 -6.92
N ALA A 118 20.75 -17.11 -6.34
CA ALA A 118 20.76 -17.35 -4.90
C ALA A 118 21.07 -16.08 -4.09
N GLN A 119 21.80 -15.13 -4.67
CA GLN A 119 22.13 -13.84 -4.03
C GLN A 119 21.03 -12.78 -4.14
N VAL A 120 20.02 -12.97 -5.01
CA VAL A 120 18.90 -12.03 -5.11
C VAL A 120 18.13 -12.02 -3.80
N GLN A 121 18.08 -10.86 -3.14
CA GLN A 121 17.23 -10.66 -1.98
C GLN A 121 15.84 -10.24 -2.47
N PHE A 122 14.85 -11.08 -2.19
CA PHE A 122 13.46 -10.67 -2.37
C PHE A 122 13.17 -9.55 -1.37
N VAL A 123 12.51 -8.50 -1.84
CA VAL A 123 11.89 -7.49 -1.00
C VAL A 123 10.73 -8.17 -0.29
N THR A 124 11.02 -8.69 0.90
CA THR A 124 10.00 -9.08 1.86
C THR A 124 9.58 -7.81 2.57
N VAL A 125 8.35 -7.37 2.36
CA VAL A 125 7.75 -6.45 3.31
C VAL A 125 7.66 -7.20 4.63
N PRO A 126 8.28 -6.71 5.72
CA PRO A 126 8.08 -7.33 7.02
C PRO A 126 6.58 -7.37 7.26
N ASP A 127 6.04 -8.56 7.59
CA ASP A 127 4.65 -8.63 7.99
C ASP A 127 4.45 -7.66 9.15
N PRO A 128 3.55 -6.68 8.99
CA PRO A 128 3.31 -5.72 10.04
C PRO A 128 2.79 -6.49 11.26
N GLN A 129 3.63 -6.58 12.29
CA GLN A 129 3.22 -7.23 13.52
C GLN A 129 2.27 -6.32 14.28
N MET A 130 1.10 -6.85 14.63
CA MET A 130 0.20 -6.20 15.57
C MET A 130 0.96 -5.94 16.88
N PRO A 131 0.69 -4.83 17.59
CA PRO A 131 1.22 -4.60 18.92
C PRO A 131 0.86 -5.77 19.83
N GLN A 132 1.78 -6.18 20.70
CA GLN A 132 1.56 -7.26 21.66
C GLN A 132 2.05 -6.85 23.05
N GLY A 133 1.42 -7.38 24.10
CA GLY A 133 1.80 -7.12 25.49
C GLY A 133 1.74 -5.62 25.80
N ASN A 134 2.83 -5.06 26.36
CA ASN A 134 2.87 -3.65 26.78
C ASN A 134 2.67 -2.66 25.61
N ASP A 135 3.02 -3.05 24.38
CA ASP A 135 2.77 -2.21 23.19
C ASP A 135 1.26 -2.09 22.88
N GLU A 136 0.53 -3.19 23.04
CA GLU A 136 -0.92 -3.25 22.85
C GLU A 136 -1.67 -2.50 23.96
N GLU A 137 -1.20 -2.63 25.20
CA GLU A 137 -1.77 -1.92 26.35
C GLU A 137 -1.60 -0.40 26.19
N LEU A 138 -0.42 0.07 25.77
CA LEU A 138 -0.18 1.49 25.48
C LEU A 138 -1.11 2.01 24.37
N LEU A 139 -1.25 1.26 23.28
CA LEU A 139 -2.15 1.63 22.18
C LEU A 139 -3.61 1.73 22.65
N SER A 140 -4.06 0.73 23.38
CA SER A 140 -5.43 0.64 23.90
C SER A 140 -5.72 1.76 24.88
N TYR A 141 -4.76 2.08 25.75
CA TYR A 141 -4.83 3.21 26.66
C TYR A 141 -5.02 4.53 25.91
N ILE A 142 -4.14 4.84 24.94
CA ILE A 142 -4.22 6.09 24.18
C ILE A 142 -5.55 6.20 23.41
N LYS A 143 -5.98 5.12 22.75
CA LYS A 143 -7.28 5.10 22.04
C LYS A 143 -8.44 5.40 23.00
N ARG A 144 -8.47 4.74 24.15
CA ARG A 144 -9.54 4.93 25.13
C ARG A 144 -9.57 6.35 25.67
N GLU A 145 -8.44 6.85 26.16
CA GLU A 145 -8.42 8.18 26.78
C GLU A 145 -8.74 9.27 25.75
N LEU A 146 -8.15 9.23 24.54
CA LEU A 146 -8.36 10.28 23.54
C LEU A 146 -9.72 10.23 22.84
N SER A 147 -10.41 9.08 22.84
CA SER A 147 -11.77 8.98 22.30
C SER A 147 -12.85 9.62 23.19
N GLY A 148 -12.54 9.89 24.45
CA GLY A 148 -13.48 10.47 25.40
C GLY A 148 -13.75 11.94 25.12
N LEU A 149 -15.02 12.35 25.12
CA LEU A 149 -15.46 13.76 25.04
C LEU A 149 -15.17 14.57 26.32
N GLY A 150 -14.42 14.01 27.27
CA GLY A 150 -14.18 14.60 28.59
C GLY A 150 -12.99 15.57 28.62
N ASN A 151 -12.93 16.38 29.68
CA ASN A 151 -11.74 17.18 29.99
C ASN A 151 -10.56 16.25 30.30
N LEU A 152 -9.69 16.05 29.30
CA LEU A 152 -8.46 15.28 29.44
C LEU A 152 -7.51 15.94 30.43
N ASN A 153 -7.14 15.21 31.48
CA ASN A 153 -6.02 15.61 32.33
C ASN A 153 -4.71 15.08 31.73
N PHE A 154 -4.03 15.92 30.94
CA PHE A 154 -2.80 15.55 30.27
C PHE A 154 -1.69 15.06 31.22
N GLN A 155 -1.64 15.55 32.47
CA GLN A 155 -0.64 15.08 33.44
C GLN A 155 -0.86 13.61 33.80
N THR A 156 -2.10 13.20 33.99
CA THR A 156 -2.45 11.80 34.22
C THR A 156 -2.12 10.94 33.00
N VAL A 157 -2.43 11.45 31.80
CA VAL A 157 -2.15 10.75 30.54
C VAL A 157 -0.65 10.55 30.33
N PHE A 158 0.16 11.59 30.54
CA PHE A 158 1.61 11.51 30.39
C PHE A 158 2.23 10.56 31.41
N GLY A 159 1.81 10.65 32.69
CA GLY A 159 2.31 9.74 33.72
C GLY A 159 2.05 8.27 33.40
N LYS A 160 0.89 7.95 32.79
CA LYS A 160 0.56 6.59 32.35
C LYS A 160 1.33 6.17 31.10
N ILE A 161 1.51 7.05 30.12
CA ILE A 161 2.37 6.78 28.97
C ILE A 161 3.80 6.45 29.45
N ASP A 162 4.36 7.25 30.35
CA ASP A 162 5.71 7.05 30.89
C ASP A 162 5.82 5.75 31.72
N GLU A 163 4.73 5.33 32.37
CA GLU A 163 4.65 4.03 33.05
C GLU A 163 4.73 2.88 32.05
N TYR A 164 3.94 2.90 30.96
CA TYR A 164 4.00 1.87 29.91
C TYR A 164 5.37 1.80 29.24
N LEU A 165 5.97 2.95 28.92
CA LEU A 165 7.30 3.02 28.32
C LEU A 165 8.38 2.46 29.27
N ARG A 166 8.30 2.75 30.57
CA ARG A 166 9.20 2.16 31.58
C ARG A 166 9.01 0.64 31.73
N ASN A 167 7.80 0.14 31.51
CA ASN A 167 7.51 -1.29 31.49
C ASN A 167 7.96 -1.97 30.18
N GLY A 168 8.57 -1.24 29.25
CA GLY A 168 9.14 -1.79 28.02
C GLY A 168 8.26 -1.66 26.79
N ALA A 169 7.17 -0.89 26.85
CA ALA A 169 6.45 -0.51 25.64
C ALA A 169 7.33 0.38 24.74
N SER A 170 7.13 0.29 23.43
CA SER A 170 7.78 1.07 22.40
C SER A 170 6.77 1.97 21.69
N VAL A 171 7.08 3.26 21.57
CA VAL A 171 6.24 4.23 20.83
C VAL A 171 6.02 3.77 19.38
N LYS A 172 7.05 3.19 18.75
CA LYS A 172 6.98 2.71 17.36
C LYS A 172 6.11 1.46 17.22
N LYS A 173 6.38 0.42 18.02
CA LYS A 173 5.72 -0.88 17.87
C LYS A 173 4.28 -0.86 18.35
N SER A 174 3.94 0.02 19.29
CA SER A 174 2.57 0.22 19.76
C SER A 174 1.69 0.97 18.76
N PHE A 175 2.26 1.68 17.78
CA PHE A 175 1.50 2.62 16.93
C PHE A 175 0.80 3.73 17.74
N ALA A 176 1.27 3.99 18.96
CA ALA A 176 0.73 5.00 19.88
C ALA A 176 0.63 6.38 19.24
N ILE A 177 1.66 6.76 18.48
CA ILE A 177 1.72 8.05 17.80
C ILE A 177 0.64 8.18 16.72
N HIS A 178 0.34 7.12 15.97
CA HIS A 178 -0.73 7.13 14.97
C HIS A 178 -2.10 7.36 15.61
N ALA A 179 -2.37 6.70 16.75
CA ALA A 179 -3.60 6.90 17.50
C ALA A 179 -3.72 8.34 18.05
N ALA A 180 -2.63 8.91 18.57
CA ALA A 180 -2.60 10.30 19.04
C ALA A 180 -2.84 11.31 17.90
N VAL A 181 -2.25 11.07 16.74
CA VAL A 181 -2.45 11.87 15.53
C VAL A 181 -3.88 11.76 15.01
N ALA A 182 -4.46 10.55 14.98
CA ALA A 182 -5.83 10.31 14.54
C ALA A 182 -6.86 11.12 15.36
N ASN A 183 -6.57 11.35 16.64
CA ASN A 183 -7.39 12.16 17.55
C ASN A 183 -6.97 13.65 17.58
N ASN A 184 -6.05 14.07 16.71
CA ASN A 184 -5.50 15.43 16.65
C ASN A 184 -4.96 15.96 18.00
N SER A 185 -4.42 15.07 18.84
CA SER A 185 -3.95 15.41 20.19
C SER A 185 -2.50 15.90 20.17
N LEU A 186 -2.32 17.20 19.90
CA LEU A 186 -0.98 17.82 19.76
C LEU A 186 -0.05 17.54 20.95
N GLU A 187 -0.57 17.64 22.17
CA GLU A 187 0.25 17.50 23.37
C GLU A 187 0.71 16.04 23.59
N VAL A 188 -0.14 15.06 23.28
CA VAL A 188 0.27 13.64 23.34
C VAL A 188 1.28 13.32 22.24
N VAL A 189 1.09 13.82 21.01
CA VAL A 189 2.07 13.64 19.93
C VAL A 189 3.42 14.25 20.29
N ARG A 190 3.42 15.45 20.88
CA ARG A 190 4.64 16.12 21.36
C ARG A 190 5.35 15.27 22.41
N HIS A 191 4.61 14.82 23.44
CA HIS A 191 5.16 14.00 24.51
C HIS A 191 5.77 12.69 23.99
N LEU A 192 5.06 11.97 23.12
CA LEU A 192 5.56 10.73 22.51
C LEU A 192 6.85 10.95 21.71
N LEU A 193 6.96 12.05 20.97
CA LEU A 193 8.17 12.39 20.20
C LEU A 193 9.32 12.93 21.06
N GLU A 194 9.05 13.39 22.29
CA GLU A 194 10.08 13.73 23.27
C GLU A 194 10.67 12.47 23.90
N GLN A 195 9.85 11.43 24.13
CA GLN A 195 10.31 10.13 24.61
C GLN A 195 11.05 9.32 23.53
N ASP A 196 10.55 9.33 22.28
CA ASP A 196 11.20 8.68 21.13
C ASP A 196 11.13 9.58 19.88
N PRO A 197 12.14 10.44 19.64
CA PRO A 197 12.21 11.27 18.44
C PRO A 197 12.22 10.48 17.14
N SER A 198 12.70 9.23 17.19
CA SER A 198 12.82 8.39 16.00
C SER A 198 11.48 7.83 15.53
N ALA A 199 10.40 7.99 16.32
CA ALA A 199 9.05 7.58 15.99
C ALA A 199 8.32 8.49 14.98
N VAL A 200 8.92 9.62 14.59
CA VAL A 200 8.32 10.57 13.62
C VAL A 200 7.95 9.93 12.28
N ASN A 201 8.71 8.91 11.85
CA ASN A 201 8.51 8.13 10.64
C ASN A 201 8.17 6.65 10.95
N ALA A 202 7.62 6.37 12.15
CA ALA A 202 7.18 5.03 12.49
C ALA A 202 6.12 4.54 11.49
N LEU A 203 6.15 3.26 11.14
CA LEU A 203 5.15 2.67 10.27
C LEU A 203 4.14 1.91 11.12
N ASP A 204 2.84 2.07 10.83
CA ASP A 204 1.79 1.23 11.42
C ASP A 204 1.63 -0.10 10.66
N PHE A 205 0.61 -0.86 11.02
CA PHE A 205 0.32 -2.15 10.39
C PHE A 205 -0.08 -2.06 8.91
N THR A 206 -0.37 -0.86 8.39
CA THR A 206 -0.64 -0.60 6.97
C THR A 206 0.55 0.03 6.24
N LEU A 207 1.68 0.14 6.94
CA LEU A 207 2.84 0.94 6.54
C LEU A 207 2.55 2.44 6.41
N CYS A 208 1.51 2.93 7.10
CA CYS A 208 1.27 4.36 7.15
C CYS A 208 2.21 5.04 8.15
N THR A 209 2.67 6.23 7.81
CA THR A 209 3.41 7.11 8.73
C THR A 209 2.45 7.98 9.54
N PRO A 210 2.88 8.55 10.68
CA PRO A 210 2.09 9.55 11.39
C PRO A 210 1.71 10.74 10.50
N LEU A 211 2.57 11.11 9.55
CA LEU A 211 2.29 12.19 8.61
C LEU A 211 1.13 11.83 7.66
N MET A 212 1.05 10.59 7.18
CA MET A 212 -0.08 10.10 6.37
C MET A 212 -1.39 10.11 7.17
N THR A 213 -1.36 9.65 8.43
CA THR A 213 -2.53 9.71 9.31
C THR A 213 -2.98 11.16 9.52
N SER A 214 -2.04 12.09 9.76
CA SER A 214 -2.35 13.51 9.94
C SER A 214 -2.95 14.15 8.69
N ALA A 215 -2.51 13.70 7.51
CA ALA A 215 -3.01 14.16 6.22
C ALA A 215 -4.46 13.72 6.00
N ALA A 216 -4.78 12.45 6.29
CA ALA A 216 -6.15 11.95 6.21
C ALA A 216 -7.08 12.69 7.19
N VAL A 217 -6.63 12.95 8.43
CA VAL A 217 -7.39 13.72 9.43
C VAL A 217 -7.62 15.17 8.96
N ALA A 218 -6.60 15.83 8.39
CA ALA A 218 -6.72 17.19 7.88
C ALA A 218 -7.71 17.29 6.70
N ALA A 219 -7.82 16.24 5.88
CA ALA A 219 -8.78 16.18 4.79
C ALA A 219 -10.24 16.14 5.27
N GLY A 220 -10.48 15.56 6.44
CA GLY A 220 -11.81 15.34 7.00
C GLY A 220 -12.45 14.02 6.58
N ASN A 221 -13.68 13.81 7.03
CA ASN A 221 -14.49 12.64 6.73
C ASN A 221 -15.98 13.02 6.82
N SER A 222 -16.87 12.03 6.80
CA SER A 222 -18.32 12.26 6.89
C SER A 222 -18.78 12.95 8.17
N THR A 223 -18.02 12.84 9.28
CA THR A 223 -18.37 13.43 10.58
C THR A 223 -17.60 14.71 10.90
N ASN A 224 -16.54 15.02 10.14
CA ASN A 224 -15.68 16.18 10.34
C ASN A 224 -15.31 16.80 8.99
N SER A 225 -15.63 18.07 8.76
CA SER A 225 -15.32 18.80 7.51
C SER A 225 -13.82 18.97 7.21
N GLY A 226 -12.93 18.38 8.01
CA GLY A 226 -11.50 18.56 7.95
C GLY A 226 -11.04 19.60 8.97
N ILE A 227 -9.80 19.43 9.43
CA ILE A 227 -9.24 20.30 10.46
C ILE A 227 -8.55 21.48 9.78
N LYS A 228 -9.08 22.70 10.01
CA LYS A 228 -8.41 23.93 9.54
C LYS A 228 -7.03 24.12 10.18
N GLU A 229 -6.87 23.63 11.41
CA GLU A 229 -5.62 23.70 12.17
C GLU A 229 -4.73 22.47 11.91
N THR A 230 -3.66 22.66 11.14
CA THR A 230 -2.69 21.62 10.82
C THR A 230 -1.55 21.51 11.86
N LYS A 231 -1.81 21.83 13.13
CA LYS A 231 -0.76 21.92 14.17
C LYS A 231 0.01 20.61 14.38
N VAL A 232 -0.68 19.47 14.39
CA VAL A 232 -0.03 18.14 14.51
C VAL A 232 0.84 17.85 13.30
N MET A 233 0.33 18.13 12.09
CA MET A 233 1.08 17.99 10.84
C MET A 233 2.32 18.89 10.83
N ASP A 234 2.18 20.15 11.24
CA ASP A 234 3.27 21.11 11.34
C ASP A 234 4.33 20.65 12.35
N LEU A 235 3.92 20.10 13.49
CA LEU A 235 4.82 19.49 14.47
C LEU A 235 5.60 18.33 13.84
N LEU A 236 4.93 17.39 13.17
CA LEU A 236 5.58 16.25 12.53
C LEU A 236 6.60 16.70 11.46
N LEU A 237 6.20 17.63 10.59
CA LEU A 237 7.09 18.20 9.57
C LEU A 237 8.29 18.93 10.19
N SER A 238 8.09 19.69 11.27
CA SER A 238 9.17 20.38 12.00
C SER A 238 10.16 19.40 12.67
N ARG A 239 9.72 18.17 12.95
CA ARG A 239 10.53 17.08 13.51
C ARG A 239 11.14 16.16 12.43
N GLY A 240 11.05 16.55 11.16
CA GLY A 240 11.69 15.80 10.06
C GLY A 240 10.88 14.62 9.54
N ALA A 241 9.54 14.67 9.62
CA ALA A 241 8.69 13.68 8.96
C ALA A 241 8.97 13.65 7.44
N ASP A 242 9.17 12.45 6.90
CA ASP A 242 9.51 12.23 5.51
C ASP A 242 8.24 12.14 4.65
N LYS A 243 8.09 13.12 3.75
CA LYS A 243 6.97 13.24 2.83
C LYS A 243 7.00 12.21 1.69
N SER A 244 8.15 11.60 1.44
CA SER A 244 8.38 10.68 0.33
C SER A 244 8.09 9.22 0.66
N LEU A 245 7.92 8.89 1.95
CA LEU A 245 7.54 7.56 2.38
C LEU A 245 6.19 7.17 1.79
N GLN A 246 6.05 5.89 1.47
CA GLN A 246 4.89 5.31 0.84
C GLN A 246 4.36 4.15 1.68
N ASP A 247 3.04 4.03 1.76
CA ASP A 247 2.36 2.90 2.39
C ASP A 247 2.37 1.64 1.51
N ASN A 248 1.64 0.60 1.92
CA ASN A 248 1.47 -0.64 1.15
C ASN A 248 0.65 -0.48 -0.15
N LYS A 249 0.11 0.70 -0.44
CA LYS A 249 -0.57 1.07 -1.69
C LYS A 249 0.30 2.01 -2.55
N GLY A 250 1.51 2.34 -2.11
CA GLY A 250 2.39 3.29 -2.79
C GLY A 250 2.00 4.75 -2.59
N MET A 251 1.04 5.05 -1.70
CA MET A 251 0.58 6.40 -1.43
C MET A 251 1.49 7.09 -0.42
N THR A 252 1.80 8.35 -0.70
CA THR A 252 2.46 9.26 0.24
C THR A 252 1.42 9.97 1.12
N ALA A 253 1.88 10.78 2.08
CA ALA A 253 0.97 11.62 2.86
C ALA A 253 0.12 12.56 1.98
N TYR A 254 0.67 13.02 0.85
CA TYR A 254 -0.08 13.81 -0.13
C TYR A 254 -1.22 12.98 -0.76
N GLY A 255 -0.96 11.73 -1.18
CA GLY A 255 -1.98 10.84 -1.74
C GLY A 255 -3.12 10.56 -0.76
N HIS A 256 -2.80 10.32 0.51
CA HIS A 256 -3.81 10.13 1.57
C HIS A 256 -4.73 11.35 1.72
N TYR A 257 -4.17 12.56 1.71
CA TYR A 257 -4.97 13.80 1.76
C TYR A 257 -5.92 13.90 0.57
N ILE A 258 -5.39 13.75 -0.66
CA ILE A 258 -6.17 13.90 -1.89
C ILE A 258 -7.27 12.86 -1.98
N LYS A 259 -6.95 11.58 -1.73
CA LYS A 259 -7.93 10.49 -1.74
C LYS A 259 -9.10 10.77 -0.81
N GLN A 260 -8.80 11.15 0.43
CA GLN A 260 -9.81 11.39 1.45
C GLN A 260 -10.70 12.60 1.10
N ARG A 261 -10.10 13.66 0.56
CA ARG A 261 -10.85 14.84 0.08
C ARG A 261 -11.77 14.50 -1.11
N MET A 262 -11.27 13.72 -2.08
CA MET A 262 -12.08 13.29 -3.22
C MET A 262 -13.31 12.49 -2.76
N GLY A 263 -13.13 11.52 -1.87
CA GLY A 263 -14.25 10.74 -1.33
C GLY A 263 -15.28 11.59 -0.58
N TYR A 264 -14.82 12.61 0.17
CA TYR A 264 -15.72 13.56 0.83
C TYR A 264 -16.50 14.41 -0.17
N ASP A 265 -15.83 14.94 -1.19
CA ASP A 265 -16.48 15.79 -2.20
C ASP A 265 -17.45 14.99 -3.07
N GLU A 266 -17.12 13.76 -3.44
CA GLU A 266 -18.02 12.82 -4.13
C GLU A 266 -19.27 12.53 -3.30
N MET A 267 -19.10 12.25 -2.01
CA MET A 267 -20.21 12.05 -1.06
C MET A 267 -21.08 13.32 -0.98
N MET A 268 -20.47 14.49 -0.83
CA MET A 268 -21.21 15.77 -0.75
C MET A 268 -21.93 16.10 -2.05
N SER A 269 -21.32 15.87 -3.22
CA SER A 269 -21.97 16.03 -4.51
C SER A 269 -23.16 15.09 -4.69
N ALA A 270 -23.02 13.83 -4.27
CA ALA A 270 -24.11 12.87 -4.26
C ALA A 270 -25.27 13.31 -3.35
N MET A 271 -24.96 13.77 -2.13
CA MET A 271 -25.96 14.30 -1.18
C MET A 271 -26.69 15.54 -1.73
N MET A 272 -26.00 16.37 -2.52
CA MET A 272 -26.58 17.55 -3.18
C MET A 272 -27.32 17.22 -4.49
N GLY A 273 -27.41 15.95 -4.88
CA GLY A 273 -28.05 15.53 -6.14
C GLY A 273 -27.31 15.99 -7.39
N GLN A 274 -26.04 16.34 -7.27
CA GLN A 274 -25.21 16.73 -8.41
C GLN A 274 -24.72 15.47 -9.13
N ARG A 275 -24.94 15.39 -10.46
CA ARG A 275 -24.33 14.33 -11.26
C ARG A 275 -22.82 14.47 -11.23
N ASN A 276 -22.13 13.52 -10.60
CA ASN A 276 -20.68 13.45 -10.54
C ASN A 276 -20.12 13.46 -11.97
N LYS A 277 -19.53 14.59 -12.39
CA LYS A 277 -18.52 14.56 -13.45
C LYS A 277 -17.31 13.93 -12.80
N ALA A 278 -16.79 12.83 -13.34
CA ALA A 278 -15.60 12.16 -12.81
C ALA A 278 -14.50 13.19 -12.53
N GLN A 279 -14.28 13.50 -11.25
CA GLN A 279 -13.22 14.39 -10.83
C GLN A 279 -11.97 13.53 -10.70
N THR A 280 -10.93 13.87 -11.46
CA THR A 280 -9.64 13.21 -11.31
C THR A 280 -8.82 13.96 -10.26
N ALA A 281 -7.85 13.29 -9.63
CA ALA A 281 -6.88 13.95 -8.73
C ALA A 281 -6.18 15.15 -9.39
N ALA A 282 -5.99 15.11 -10.72
CA ALA A 282 -5.45 16.23 -11.49
C ALA A 282 -6.41 17.44 -11.54
N THR A 283 -7.72 17.20 -11.54
CA THR A 283 -8.76 18.24 -11.52
C THR A 283 -8.92 18.89 -10.13
N TYR A 284 -8.57 18.17 -9.07
CA TYR A 284 -8.67 18.64 -7.67
C TYR A 284 -7.73 19.81 -7.33
N GLN A 285 -6.76 20.14 -8.19
CA GLN A 285 -5.79 21.21 -7.97
C GLN A 285 -6.39 22.63 -7.94
N ALA A 286 -7.69 22.79 -8.21
CA ALA A 286 -8.40 24.08 -8.21
C ALA A 286 -9.00 24.49 -6.84
N SER A 287 -8.49 23.93 -5.73
CA SER A 287 -9.11 24.05 -4.41
C SER A 287 -8.86 25.38 -3.66
N HIS A 288 -9.65 25.59 -2.60
CA HIS A 288 -9.62 26.75 -1.70
C HIS A 288 -8.18 27.03 -1.19
N PRO A 289 -7.76 28.31 -1.00
CA PRO A 289 -6.38 28.65 -0.59
C PRO A 289 -5.83 27.87 0.61
N SER A 290 -6.69 27.53 1.58
CA SER A 290 -6.36 26.73 2.74
C SER A 290 -5.99 25.29 2.40
N GLU A 291 -6.67 24.67 1.45
CA GLU A 291 -6.36 23.30 1.00
C GLU A 291 -5.06 23.26 0.22
N ARG A 292 -4.84 24.27 -0.64
CA ARG A 292 -3.58 24.42 -1.37
C ARG A 292 -2.38 24.52 -0.41
N ALA A 293 -2.53 25.24 0.70
CA ALA A 293 -1.48 25.31 1.71
C ALA A 293 -1.17 23.94 2.33
N VAL A 294 -2.18 23.09 2.58
CA VAL A 294 -1.96 21.71 3.07
C VAL A 294 -1.31 20.84 2.00
N GLN A 295 -1.77 20.93 0.76
CA GLN A 295 -1.18 20.23 -0.38
C GLN A 295 0.30 20.57 -0.56
N ASP A 296 0.65 21.86 -0.52
CA ASP A 296 2.03 22.34 -0.65
C ASP A 296 2.92 21.85 0.51
N LYS A 297 2.38 21.78 1.73
CA LYS A 297 3.09 21.22 2.89
C LYS A 297 3.40 19.73 2.69
N LEU A 298 2.44 18.96 2.20
CA LEU A 298 2.52 17.50 2.07
C LEU A 298 3.22 17.02 0.80
N ARG A 299 3.35 17.87 -0.23
CA ARG A 299 3.89 17.48 -1.53
C ARG A 299 5.31 16.89 -1.38
N PRO A 300 5.56 15.67 -1.88
CA PRO A 300 6.89 15.08 -1.85
C PRO A 300 7.88 15.88 -2.71
N PRO A 301 9.20 15.86 -2.40
CA PRO A 301 10.20 16.62 -3.13
C PRO A 301 10.28 16.27 -4.63
N ASN A 302 9.98 15.01 -4.99
CA ASN A 302 9.97 14.54 -6.38
C ASN A 302 8.58 14.64 -7.04
N GLY A 303 7.63 15.34 -6.41
CA GLY A 303 6.24 15.39 -6.81
C GLY A 303 5.41 14.18 -6.31
N PRO A 304 4.09 14.20 -6.56
CA PRO A 304 3.20 13.10 -6.19
C PRO A 304 3.61 11.76 -6.82
N SER A 305 3.42 10.66 -6.10
CA SER A 305 3.61 9.32 -6.65
C SER A 305 2.53 8.98 -7.69
N ALA A 306 2.78 7.94 -8.50
CA ALA A 306 1.76 7.45 -9.43
C ALA A 306 0.50 6.93 -8.69
N SER A 307 0.64 6.40 -7.47
CA SER A 307 -0.49 5.99 -6.63
C SER A 307 -1.24 7.20 -6.05
N ASP A 308 -0.54 8.29 -5.70
CA ASP A 308 -1.18 9.52 -5.22
C ASP A 308 -2.16 10.08 -6.26
N LEU A 309 -1.77 10.06 -7.53
CA LEU A 309 -2.59 10.56 -8.65
C LEU A 309 -3.80 9.66 -8.97
N ARG A 310 -3.82 8.42 -8.48
CA ARG A 310 -4.88 7.43 -8.71
C ARG A 310 -5.71 7.13 -7.46
N GLY A 311 -5.60 7.94 -6.40
CA GLY A 311 -6.35 7.68 -5.15
C GLY A 311 -5.99 6.36 -4.46
N GLY A 312 -4.78 5.86 -4.68
CA GLY A 312 -4.32 4.58 -4.15
C GLY A 312 -4.93 3.36 -4.82
N GLU A 313 -5.65 3.53 -5.93
CA GLU A 313 -6.01 2.41 -6.80
C GLU A 313 -4.73 1.82 -7.37
N ARG A 314 -4.57 0.52 -7.12
CA ARG A 314 -3.41 -0.24 -7.56
C ARG A 314 -3.61 -0.51 -9.04
N PRO A 315 -2.67 -0.07 -9.88
CA PRO A 315 -2.79 -0.36 -11.28
C PRO A 315 -2.52 -1.88 -11.47
N GLY A 316 -3.53 -2.63 -11.91
CA GLY A 316 -3.41 -4.06 -12.21
C GLY A 316 -3.67 -5.07 -11.09
N ILE A 317 -4.31 -4.70 -10.00
CA ILE A 317 -4.95 -5.70 -9.14
C ILE A 317 -6.46 -5.59 -9.40
N ILE A 318 -7.01 -6.58 -10.09
CA ILE A 318 -8.46 -6.80 -10.07
C ILE A 318 -8.75 -7.21 -8.63
N VAL A 319 -9.20 -6.24 -7.83
CA VAL A 319 -9.83 -6.56 -6.56
C VAL A 319 -11.15 -7.20 -6.97
N TYR A 320 -11.20 -8.53 -6.96
CA TYR A 320 -12.47 -9.21 -6.85
C TYR A 320 -13.02 -8.79 -5.49
N GLU A 321 -13.77 -7.69 -5.46
CA GLU A 321 -14.65 -7.43 -4.35
C GLU A 321 -15.54 -8.67 -4.29
N ASP A 322 -15.43 -9.41 -3.19
CA ASP A 322 -16.25 -10.56 -2.90
C ASP A 322 -17.67 -10.01 -2.68
N GLU A 323 -18.35 -9.71 -3.78
CA GLU A 323 -19.74 -9.27 -3.82
C GLU A 323 -20.60 -10.44 -3.34
N GLY A 324 -20.69 -10.65 -2.02
CA GLY A 324 -21.67 -11.57 -1.47
C GLY A 324 -21.26 -12.40 -0.27
N PHE A 325 -20.72 -11.78 0.78
CA PHE A 325 -21.11 -12.20 2.12
C PHE A 325 -21.94 -11.09 2.74
N GLY A 326 -23.19 -11.00 2.28
CA GLY A 326 -24.22 -10.36 3.08
C GLY A 326 -24.23 -11.05 4.43
N ASN A 327 -23.89 -10.31 5.48
CA ASN A 327 -24.28 -10.68 6.83
C ASN A 327 -25.80 -10.63 6.85
N ASP A 328 -26.40 -11.78 6.53
CA ASP A 328 -27.80 -12.06 6.81
C ASP A 328 -27.91 -12.27 8.32
N ASP A 329 -27.82 -11.17 9.06
CA ASP A 329 -28.16 -11.11 10.49
C ASP A 329 -29.70 -11.19 10.62
N SER A 330 -30.22 -12.35 10.25
CA SER A 330 -31.57 -12.82 10.52
C SER A 330 -31.58 -13.48 11.91
N ASP A 331 -31.39 -12.67 12.95
CA ASP A 331 -31.88 -12.98 14.30
C ASP A 331 -33.30 -12.38 14.36
N GLY A 332 -34.39 -13.14 14.27
CA GLY A 332 -34.68 -14.33 15.06
C GLY A 332 -35.35 -13.90 16.36
N ASP A 333 -36.59 -13.42 16.28
CA ASP A 333 -37.46 -13.14 17.44
C ASP A 333 -37.52 -14.36 18.38
N TYR A 334 -37.05 -14.19 19.61
CA TYR A 334 -37.49 -14.94 20.80
C TYR A 334 -37.38 -14.07 22.06
#